data_AF-X1IKY4-F1
#
_entry.id   AF-X1IKY4-F1
#
_cell.length_a   1.000
_cell.length_b   1.000
_cell.length_c   1.000
_cell.angle_alpha   90.00
_cell.angle_beta   90.00
_cell.angle_gamma   90.00
#
_symmetry.space_group_name_H-M   'P 1'
#
loop_
_entity.id
_entity.type
_entity.pdbx_description
1 polymer ?
#
loop_
_entity_poly.entity_id
_entity_poly.type
_entity_poly.pdbx_seq_one_letter_code
_entity_poly.pdbx_strand_id
1 'polypeptide(L)'
;NISLTGFRKLEKLLSANSKRLVNIDGLVENLRIVKDEFEISKIKNACKITDKVFVSIINSGASAINKLSEIELACRIEQLLVKSNSEGRISDIACCLRDYNRIWTGCI
;
A
#
# COMPACT_ATOMS: atom_id res chain seq x y z
N ASN A 1 8.99 14.52 -1.25
CA ASN A 1 9.38 14.50 -2.67
C ASN A 1 9.37 15.94 -3.18
N ILE A 2 10.54 16.55 -3.41
CA ILE A 2 10.60 17.95 -3.87
C ILE A 2 10.43 17.96 -5.38
N SER A 3 9.57 18.83 -5.91
CA SER A 3 9.47 18.99 -7.36
C SER A 3 10.78 19.57 -7.91
N LEU A 4 11.08 19.31 -9.18
CA LEU A 4 12.27 19.87 -9.84
C LEU A 4 12.34 21.41 -9.70
N THR A 5 11.19 22.08 -9.78
CA THR A 5 11.08 23.53 -9.58
C THR A 5 11.45 23.94 -8.15
N GLY A 6 11.01 23.18 -7.15
CA GLY A 6 11.39 23.40 -5.76
C GLY A 6 12.88 23.19 -5.52
N PHE A 7 13.44 22.11 -6.09
CA PHE A 7 14.86 21.80 -6.01
C PHE A 7 15.73 22.95 -6.54
N ARG A 8 15.41 23.44 -7.75
CA ARG A 8 16.13 24.58 -8.37
C ARG A 8 16.05 25.86 -7.57
N LYS A 9 14.91 26.13 -6.91
CA LYS A 9 14.77 27.29 -6.00
C LYS A 9 15.70 27.14 -4.79
N LEU A 10 15.71 25.97 -4.16
CA LEU A 10 16.59 25.69 -3.02
C LEU A 10 18.07 25.78 -3.40
N GLU A 11 18.44 25.22 -4.55
CA GLU A 11 19.82 25.25 -5.07
C GLU A 11 20.32 26.67 -5.26
N LYS A 12 19.51 27.56 -5.84
CA LYS A 12 19.84 28.99 -5.99
C LYS A 12 20.01 29.69 -4.64
N LEU A 13 19.09 29.47 -3.69
CA LEU A 13 19.14 30.08 -2.36
C LEU A 13 20.36 29.64 -1.54
N LEU A 14 20.74 28.37 -1.64
CA LEU A 14 21.88 27.82 -0.92
C LEU A 14 23.21 28.23 -1.57
N SER A 15 23.27 28.27 -2.90
CA SER A 15 24.45 28.74 -3.63
C SER A 15 24.76 30.21 -3.33
N ALA A 16 23.73 31.04 -3.14
CA ALA A 16 23.89 32.44 -2.71
C ALA A 16 24.51 32.58 -1.30
N ASN A 17 24.47 31.52 -0.49
CA ASN A 17 25.06 31.46 0.86
C ASN A 17 26.31 30.55 0.91
N SER A 18 26.92 30.25 -0.24
CA SER A 18 28.08 29.35 -0.36
C SER A 18 27.85 27.94 0.20
N LYS A 19 26.59 27.49 0.24
CA LYS A 19 26.19 26.14 0.67
C LYS A 19 25.82 25.29 -0.55
N ARG A 20 26.11 23.99 -0.49
CA ARG A 20 25.85 23.03 -1.57
C ARG A 20 24.86 21.97 -1.13
N LEU A 21 23.92 21.64 -2.00
CA LEU A 21 23.07 20.45 -1.86
C LEU A 21 23.91 19.20 -2.13
N VAL A 22 23.93 18.28 -1.19
CA VAL A 22 24.62 17.00 -1.33
C VAL A 22 23.56 15.92 -1.52
N ASN A 23 23.73 15.13 -2.57
CA ASN A 23 22.89 13.98 -2.80
C ASN A 23 23.23 12.88 -1.77
N ILE A 24 22.21 12.35 -1.11
CA ILE A 24 22.31 11.27 -0.13
C ILE A 24 21.61 9.98 -0.60
N ASP A 25 21.46 9.82 -1.92
CA ASP A 25 20.86 8.65 -2.54
C ASP A 25 21.42 7.36 -1.94
N GLY A 26 20.53 6.45 -1.59
CA GLY A 26 20.86 5.18 -0.97
C GLY A 26 20.99 5.25 0.55
N LEU A 27 21.35 6.39 1.15
CA LEU A 27 21.51 6.45 2.62
C LEU A 27 20.18 6.24 3.33
N VAL A 28 19.15 6.97 2.93
CA VAL A 28 17.81 6.88 3.54
C VAL A 28 17.15 5.55 3.17
N GLU A 29 17.36 5.08 1.94
CA GLU A 29 16.83 3.81 1.44
C GLU A 29 17.42 2.62 2.20
N ASN A 30 18.74 2.63 2.45
CA ASN A 30 19.42 1.59 3.23
C ASN A 30 18.91 1.54 4.67
N LEU A 31 18.63 2.69 5.28
CA LEU A 31 17.99 2.75 6.59
C LEU A 31 16.56 2.19 6.53
N ARG A 32 15.78 2.52 5.49
CA ARG A 32 14.42 2.00 5.31
C ARG A 32 14.37 0.51 4.96
N ILE A 33 15.47 -0.11 4.53
CA ILE A 33 15.51 -1.55 4.24
C ILE A 33 15.43 -2.37 5.53
N VAL A 34 16.12 -1.93 6.59
CA VAL A 34 16.14 -2.59 7.89
C VAL A 34 15.06 -1.98 8.78
N LYS A 35 14.04 -2.77 9.13
CA LYS A 35 12.89 -2.31 9.93
C LYS A 35 13.16 -2.61 11.39
N ASP A 36 12.75 -1.71 12.27
CA ASP A 36 12.74 -2.00 13.72
C ASP A 36 11.54 -2.90 14.10
N GLU A 37 11.54 -3.40 15.35
CA GLU A 37 10.48 -4.30 15.85
C GLU A 37 9.09 -3.62 15.86
N PHE A 38 9.03 -2.31 16.05
CA PHE A 38 7.78 -1.57 16.06
C PHE A 38 7.20 -1.44 14.64
N GLU A 39 8.04 -1.15 13.65
CA GLU A 39 7.69 -1.16 12.23
C GLU A 39 7.25 -2.55 11.77
N ILE A 40 8.00 -3.60 12.15
CA ILE A 40 7.64 -5.00 11.86
C ILE A 40 6.28 -5.34 12.47
N SER A 41 6.02 -4.91 13.72
CA SER A 41 4.74 -5.15 14.40
C SER A 41 3.57 -4.49 13.66
N LYS A 42 3.75 -3.25 13.16
CA LYS A 42 2.74 -2.57 12.34
C LYS A 42 2.46 -3.30 11.04
N ILE A 43 3.49 -3.74 10.32
CA ILE A 43 3.35 -4.53 9.09
C ILE A 43 2.58 -5.82 9.37
N LYS A 44 2.95 -6.55 10.43
CA LYS A 44 2.24 -7.77 10.86
C LYS A 44 0.77 -7.50 11.17
N ASN A 45 0.46 -6.38 11.83
CA ASN A 45 -0.92 -6.03 12.12
C ASN A 45 -1.72 -5.73 10.84
N ALA A 46 -1.13 -5.01 9.88
CA ALA A 46 -1.74 -4.77 8.57
C ALA A 46 -2.02 -6.10 7.84
N CYS A 47 -1.06 -7.03 7.80
CA CYS A 47 -1.27 -8.37 7.23
C CYS A 47 -2.42 -9.12 7.91
N LYS A 48 -2.47 -9.11 9.26
CA LYS A 48 -3.57 -9.75 10.02
C LYS A 48 -4.95 -9.19 9.67
N ILE A 49 -5.04 -7.88 9.40
CA ILE A 49 -6.29 -7.25 8.98
C ILE A 49 -6.68 -7.75 7.58
N THR A 50 -5.74 -7.75 6.64
CA THR A 50 -5.96 -8.26 5.28
C THR A 50 -6.38 -9.73 5.29
N ASP A 51 -5.72 -10.57 6.09
CA ASP A 51 -6.05 -11.99 6.22
C ASP A 51 -7.49 -12.20 6.73
N LYS A 52 -7.92 -11.42 7.73
CA LYS A 52 -9.30 -11.46 8.24
C LYS A 52 -10.32 -11.11 7.15
N VAL A 53 -10.04 -10.07 6.37
CA VAL A 53 -10.91 -9.67 5.25
C VAL A 53 -10.97 -10.76 4.20
N PHE A 54 -9.83 -11.35 3.85
CA PHE A 54 -9.75 -12.43 2.87
C PHE A 54 -10.54 -13.67 3.32
N VAL A 55 -10.40 -14.07 4.58
CA VAL A 55 -11.19 -15.16 5.19
C VAL A 55 -12.68 -14.84 5.15
N SER A 56 -13.08 -13.60 5.45
CA SER A 56 -14.49 -13.18 5.38
C SER A 56 -15.08 -13.31 3.97
N ILE A 57 -14.29 -13.00 2.94
CA ILE A 57 -14.70 -13.13 1.54
C ILE A 57 -14.83 -14.60 1.15
N ILE A 58 -13.83 -15.44 1.45
CA ILE A 58 -13.89 -16.88 1.17
C ILE A 58 -15.10 -17.52 1.86
N ASN A 59 -15.35 -17.17 3.11
CA ASN A 59 -16.49 -17.67 3.88
C ASN A 59 -17.85 -17.22 3.32
N SER A 60 -17.89 -16.16 2.49
CA SER A 60 -19.11 -15.76 1.77
C SER A 60 -19.47 -16.75 0.65
N GLY A 61 -18.53 -17.59 0.24
CA GLY A 61 -18.72 -18.67 -0.73
C GLY A 61 -18.61 -18.21 -2.18
N ALA A 62 -18.17 -19.12 -3.05
CA ALA A 62 -17.93 -18.84 -4.47
C ALA A 62 -19.17 -18.31 -5.20
N SER A 63 -20.38 -18.80 -4.85
CA SER A 63 -21.64 -18.34 -5.46
C SER A 63 -21.94 -16.86 -5.18
N ALA A 64 -21.58 -16.35 -4.00
CA ALA A 64 -21.76 -14.93 -3.67
C ALA A 64 -20.75 -14.06 -4.42
N ILE A 65 -19.51 -14.54 -4.57
CA ILE A 65 -18.43 -13.81 -5.23
C ILE A 65 -18.65 -13.76 -6.75
N ASN A 66 -19.08 -14.87 -7.36
CA ASN A 66 -19.31 -14.96 -8.81
C ASN A 66 -20.47 -14.09 -9.30
N LYS A 67 -21.31 -13.57 -8.41
CA LYS A 67 -22.38 -12.61 -8.74
C LYS A 67 -21.88 -11.16 -8.81
N LEU A 68 -20.66 -10.91 -8.34
CA LEU A 68 -20.06 -9.58 -8.33
C LEU A 68 -19.15 -9.41 -9.53
N SER A 69 -19.16 -8.24 -10.12
CA SER A 69 -18.10 -7.79 -11.03
C SER A 69 -16.80 -7.52 -10.26
N GLU A 70 -15.67 -7.44 -10.96
CA GLU A 70 -14.36 -7.17 -10.35
C GLU A 70 -14.34 -5.86 -9.56
N ILE A 71 -15.01 -4.82 -10.07
CA ILE A 71 -15.10 -3.51 -9.41
C ILE A 71 -15.97 -3.57 -8.14
N GLU A 72 -17.07 -4.32 -8.17
CA GLU A 72 -17.93 -4.51 -6.99
C GLU A 72 -17.22 -5.34 -5.92
N LEU A 73 -16.46 -6.36 -6.32
CA LEU A 73 -15.64 -7.15 -5.42
C LEU A 73 -14.53 -6.28 -4.78
N ALA A 74 -13.85 -5.44 -5.57
CA ALA A 74 -12.86 -4.51 -5.06
C ALA A 74 -13.47 -3.54 -4.04
N CYS A 75 -14.60 -2.92 -4.38
CA CYS A 75 -15.32 -2.02 -3.45
C CYS A 75 -15.75 -2.76 -2.17
N ARG A 76 -16.18 -4.02 -2.28
CA ARG A 76 -16.54 -4.84 -1.13
C ARG A 76 -15.34 -5.13 -0.23
N ILE A 77 -14.17 -5.43 -0.79
CA ILE A 77 -12.92 -5.61 -0.04
C ILE A 77 -12.59 -4.32 0.72
N GLU A 78 -12.71 -3.15 0.09
CA GLU A 78 -12.45 -1.85 0.75
C GLU A 78 -13.37 -1.62 1.94
N GLN A 79 -14.68 -1.88 1.77
CA GLN A 79 -15.64 -1.77 2.86
C GLN A 79 -15.28 -2.68 4.04
N LEU A 80 -14.77 -3.89 3.76
CA LEU A 80 -14.37 -4.84 4.80
C LEU A 80 -13.06 -4.43 5.49
N LEU A 81 -12.12 -3.84 4.75
CA LEU A 81 -10.88 -3.27 5.32
C LEU A 81 -11.19 -2.14 6.29
N VAL A 82 -12.04 -1.18 5.87
CA VAL A 82 -12.49 -0.07 6.73
C VAL A 82 -13.19 -0.58 7.99
N LYS A 83 -14.08 -1.58 7.86
CA LYS A 83 -14.76 -2.21 9.00
C LYS A 83 -13.81 -2.94 9.95
N SER A 84 -12.65 -3.36 9.46
CA SER A 84 -11.61 -4.04 10.24
C SER A 84 -10.61 -3.07 10.88
N ASN A 85 -10.94 -1.77 10.92
CA ASN A 85 -10.11 -0.68 11.43
C ASN A 85 -8.78 -0.50 10.67
N SER A 86 -8.76 -0.73 9.35
CA SER A 86 -7.60 -0.36 8.54
C SER A 86 -7.52 1.16 8.39
N GLU A 87 -6.32 1.74 8.53
CA GLU A 87 -6.10 3.18 8.34
C GLU A 87 -6.17 3.63 6.87
N GLY A 88 -6.12 2.69 5.92
CA GLY A 88 -6.22 2.96 4.49
C GLY A 88 -5.80 1.77 3.65
N ARG A 89 -5.75 1.98 2.33
CA ARG A 89 -5.21 1.01 1.35
C ARG A 89 -3.82 1.43 0.90
N ILE A 90 -2.93 0.45 0.73
CA ILE A 90 -1.54 0.67 0.29
C ILE A 90 -1.52 0.97 -1.22
N SER A 91 -2.37 0.27 -1.99
CA SER A 91 -2.53 0.39 -3.43
C SER A 91 -4.00 0.27 -3.83
N ASP A 92 -4.28 0.44 -5.12
CA ASP A 92 -5.56 0.02 -5.68
C ASP A 92 -5.69 -1.51 -5.59
N ILE A 93 -6.90 -1.98 -5.32
CA ILE A 93 -7.19 -3.40 -5.19
C ILE A 93 -7.35 -4.00 -6.58
N ALA A 94 -6.50 -4.98 -6.88
CA ALA A 94 -6.62 -5.78 -8.08
C ALA A 94 -7.48 -7.03 -7.79
N CYS A 95 -8.58 -7.16 -8.53
CA CYS A 95 -9.44 -8.33 -8.53
C CYS A 95 -9.48 -8.90 -9.95
N CYS A 96 -9.19 -10.19 -10.09
CA CYS A 96 -9.34 -10.89 -11.36
C CYS A 96 -10.24 -12.11 -11.16
N LEU A 97 -11.41 -12.10 -11.81
CA LEU A 97 -12.32 -13.24 -11.84
C LEU A 97 -12.14 -13.96 -13.18
N ARG A 98 -11.16 -14.87 -13.26
CA ARG A 98 -11.13 -15.88 -14.35
C ARG A 98 -11.85 -17.12 -13.89
N ASP A 99 -12.53 -17.76 -14.84
CA ASP A 99 -13.30 -18.99 -14.68
C ASP A 99 -12.74 -19.92 -13.58
N TYR A 100 -13.55 -20.09 -12.54
CA TYR A 100 -13.56 -21.16 -11.54
C TYR A 100 -12.20 -21.60 -10.96
N ASN A 101 -11.73 -20.91 -9.91
CA ASN A 101 -11.09 -21.46 -8.68
C ASN A 101 -9.92 -20.66 -8.07
N ARG A 102 -9.53 -19.48 -8.57
CA ARG A 102 -8.51 -18.67 -7.88
C ARG A 102 -8.80 -17.17 -7.94
N ILE A 103 -9.20 -16.61 -6.80
CA ILE A 103 -9.12 -15.17 -6.54
C ILE A 103 -7.67 -14.88 -6.15
N TRP A 104 -6.93 -14.18 -7.01
CA TRP A 104 -5.62 -13.66 -6.69
C TRP A 104 -5.77 -12.19 -6.27
N THR A 105 -5.94 -11.94 -4.97
CA THR A 105 -5.85 -10.58 -4.41
C THR A 105 -4.50 -10.45 -3.74
N GLY A 106 -3.51 -9.98 -4.49
CA GLY A 106 -2.25 -9.53 -3.93
C GLY A 106 -2.38 -8.07 -3.53
N CYS A 107 -2.38 -7.77 -2.23
CA CYS A 107 -1.90 -6.47 -1.76
C CYS A 107 -0.37 -6.54 -1.83
N ILE A 108 0.22 -5.94 -2.87
CA ILE A 108 1.67 -5.70 -2.93
C ILE A 108 1.95 -4.40 -2.20
#